data_AF-A0A959KN91-F1
#
_entry.id   AF-A0A959KN91-F1
#
_cell.length_a   1.000
_cell.length_b   1.000
_cell.length_c   1.000
_cell.angle_alpha   90.00
_cell.angle_beta   90.00
_cell.angle_gamma   90.00
#
_symmetry.space_group_name_H-M   'P 1'
#
loop_
_entity.id
_entity.type
_entity.pdbx_description
1 polymer ?
#
loop_
_entity_poly.entity_id
_entity_poly.type
_entity_poly.pdbx_seq_one_letter_code
_entity_poly.pdbx_strand_id
1 'polypeptide(L)'
;LQMDVTHPLAFGLSERYFSLKLNNQTYAYLDNGWNVGTIPADPITQGFIGANLQKKLPKTLAVGVESKGRGDIVYLVDNPLFRGFWTEGQLLFANAVFLK
;
A
#
# COMPACT_ATOMS: atom_id res chain seq x y z
N LEU A 1 5.05 -5.09 -1.63
CA LEU A 1 4.80 -4.35 -0.38
C LEU A 1 5.11 -5.28 0.78
N GLN A 2 5.66 -4.73 1.84
CA GLN A 2 5.69 -5.36 3.16
C GLN A 2 4.43 -4.90 3.90
N MET A 3 3.58 -5.86 4.24
CA MET A 3 2.29 -5.62 4.90
C MET A 3 2.42 -5.93 6.39
N ASP A 4 1.85 -5.07 7.21
CA ASP A 4 1.62 -5.31 8.63
C ASP A 4 0.30 -6.06 8.80
N VAL A 5 0.40 -7.39 8.93
CA VAL A 5 -0.75 -8.30 9.06
C VAL A 5 -1.44 -8.23 10.42
N THR A 6 -0.91 -7.43 11.37
CA THR A 6 -1.58 -7.20 12.66
C THR A 6 -2.69 -6.14 12.56
N HIS A 7 -2.67 -5.33 11.50
CA HIS A 7 -3.69 -4.32 11.26
C HIS A 7 -4.93 -4.92 10.57
N PRO A 8 -6.17 -4.57 10.97
CA PRO A 8 -7.40 -5.08 10.37
C PRO A 8 -7.51 -4.89 8.84
N LEU A 9 -6.97 -3.79 8.33
CA LEU A 9 -6.86 -3.52 6.89
C LEU A 9 -6.13 -4.64 6.11
N ALA A 10 -5.20 -5.37 6.76
CA ALA A 10 -4.46 -6.48 6.18
C ALA A 10 -5.09 -7.86 6.47
N PHE A 11 -6.29 -7.92 7.02
CA PHE A 11 -6.98 -9.18 7.32
C PHE A 11 -7.13 -10.06 6.07
N GLY A 12 -6.69 -11.31 6.15
CA GLY A 12 -6.72 -12.27 5.04
C GLY A 12 -5.65 -12.02 3.95
N LEU A 13 -4.77 -11.03 4.12
CA LEU A 13 -3.58 -10.84 3.29
C LEU A 13 -2.37 -11.48 3.95
N SER A 14 -1.30 -11.67 3.17
CA SER A 14 0.00 -12.13 3.69
C SER A 14 0.94 -10.94 3.94
N GLU A 15 2.05 -11.18 4.66
CA GLU A 15 3.09 -10.17 4.90
C GLU A 15 3.69 -9.61 3.60
N ARG A 16 3.54 -10.32 2.48
CA ARG A 16 4.03 -9.90 1.16
C ARG A 16 2.86 -9.73 0.19
N TYR A 17 2.62 -8.48 -0.21
CA TYR A 17 1.60 -8.14 -1.20
C TYR A 17 2.24 -7.60 -2.49
N PHE A 18 1.85 -8.11 -3.65
CA PHE A 18 2.31 -7.57 -4.94
C PHE A 18 1.40 -6.43 -5.39
N SER A 19 1.95 -5.21 -5.45
CA SER A 19 1.23 -4.04 -5.96
C SER A 19 1.61 -3.76 -7.41
N LEU A 20 0.65 -3.25 -8.18
CA LEU A 20 0.88 -2.75 -9.53
C LEU A 20 1.08 -1.23 -9.49
N LYS A 21 2.33 -0.80 -9.69
CA LYS A 21 2.68 0.62 -9.73
C LYS A 21 2.59 1.16 -11.16
N LEU A 22 1.66 2.09 -11.38
CA LEU A 22 1.37 2.69 -12.69
C LEU A 22 1.76 4.17 -12.80
N ASN A 23 2.24 4.75 -11.71
CA ASN A 23 2.65 6.15 -11.64
C ASN A 23 4.00 6.28 -10.90
N ASN A 24 4.54 7.50 -10.89
CA ASN A 24 5.79 7.83 -10.22
C ASN A 24 5.60 8.45 -8.82
N GLN A 25 4.39 8.41 -8.26
CA GLN A 25 4.11 8.99 -6.96
C GLN A 25 4.72 8.13 -5.87
N THR A 26 5.41 8.79 -4.95
CA THR A 26 6.06 8.20 -3.78
C THR A 26 5.80 9.13 -2.61
N TYR A 27 5.36 8.58 -1.50
CA TYR A 27 5.07 9.34 -0.29
C TYR A 27 5.97 8.85 0.84
N ALA A 28 6.35 9.77 1.72
CA ALA A 28 6.98 9.41 2.98
C ALA A 28 6.00 8.59 3.83
N TYR A 29 6.54 7.90 4.83
CA TYR A 29 5.72 7.29 5.87
C TYR A 29 4.89 8.35 6.59
N LEU A 30 3.72 7.94 7.09
CA LEU A 30 2.91 8.76 7.97
C LEU A 30 3.65 8.91 9.30
N ASP A 31 3.85 10.16 9.72
CA ASP A 31 4.38 10.48 11.06
C ASP A 31 3.34 10.18 12.14
N ASN A 32 2.06 10.47 11.84
CA ASN A 32 0.92 10.19 12.70
C ASN A 32 -0.07 9.32 11.93
N GLY A 33 -0.09 8.03 12.25
CA GLY A 33 -0.94 7.03 11.58
C GLY A 33 -0.25 5.67 11.52
N TRP A 34 -0.85 4.75 10.79
CA TRP A 34 -0.34 3.40 10.57
C TRP A 34 0.15 3.23 9.14
N ASN A 35 1.40 2.81 8.98
CA ASN A 35 2.00 2.49 7.69
C ASN A 35 1.76 1.01 7.35
N VAL A 36 0.49 0.64 7.10
CA VAL A 36 0.06 -0.77 6.99
C VAL A 36 0.74 -1.51 5.84
N GLY A 37 1.00 -0.84 4.72
CA GLY A 37 1.70 -1.40 3.57
C GLY A 37 2.80 -0.46 3.12
N THR A 38 4.04 -0.92 3.15
CA THR A 38 5.21 -0.12 2.75
C THR A 38 5.99 -0.77 1.63
N ILE A 39 6.74 0.04 0.89
CA ILE A 39 7.76 -0.46 -0.01
C ILE A 39 9.04 -0.68 0.83
N PRO A 40 9.59 -1.91 0.89
CA PRO A 40 10.78 -2.20 1.68
C PRO A 40 12.02 -1.52 1.10
N ALA A 41 13.14 -1.56 1.83
CA ALA A 41 14.41 -0.98 1.40
C ALA A 41 14.98 -1.61 0.12
N ASP A 42 14.70 -2.90 -0.09
CA ASP A 42 15.09 -3.65 -1.29
C ASP A 42 13.84 -4.28 -1.93
N PRO A 43 13.08 -3.48 -2.72
CA PRO A 43 11.84 -3.97 -3.30
C PRO A 43 12.12 -4.82 -4.55
N ILE A 44 11.51 -6.01 -4.60
CA ILE A 44 11.46 -6.79 -5.83
C ILE A 44 10.54 -6.07 -6.82
N THR A 45 11.10 -5.68 -7.96
CA THR A 45 10.36 -5.02 -9.05
C THR A 45 10.44 -5.85 -10.32
N GLN A 46 9.33 -5.95 -11.05
CA GLN A 46 9.25 -6.58 -12.37
C GLN A 46 8.59 -5.59 -13.35
N GLY A 47 9.12 -5.50 -14.57
CA GLY A 47 8.68 -4.52 -15.57
C GLY A 47 9.62 -3.31 -15.71
N PHE A 48 9.08 -2.20 -16.18
CA PHE A 48 9.87 -0.98 -16.42
C PHE A 48 9.74 0.02 -15.28
N ILE A 49 10.88 0.51 -14.80
CA ILE A 49 10.97 1.60 -13.83
C ILE A 49 11.95 2.65 -14.33
N GLY A 50 11.56 3.92 -14.29
CA GLY A 50 12.46 5.01 -14.62
C GLY A 50 13.60 5.12 -13.59
N ALA A 51 14.83 5.36 -14.05
CA ALA A 51 16.03 5.40 -13.20
C ALA A 51 15.93 6.37 -12.01
N ASN A 52 15.22 7.49 -12.18
CA ASN A 52 14.99 8.46 -11.10
C ASN A 52 13.99 7.95 -10.05
N LEU A 53 12.95 7.24 -10.50
CA LEU A 53 11.94 6.66 -9.60
C LEU A 53 12.54 5.49 -8.83
N GLN A 54 13.37 4.67 -9.46
CA GLN A 54 14.03 3.52 -8.84
C GLN A 54 14.81 3.92 -7.57
N LYS A 55 15.46 5.09 -7.59
CA LYS A 55 16.20 5.62 -6.43
C LYS A 55 15.30 6.13 -5.30
N LYS A 56 14.07 6.52 -5.61
CA LYS A 56 13.11 7.13 -4.67
C LYS A 56 12.08 6.14 -4.14
N LEU A 57 11.93 4.99 -4.79
CA LEU A 57 10.90 4.00 -4.48
C LEU A 57 11.10 3.31 -3.11
N PRO A 58 12.32 2.94 -2.69
CA PRO A 58 12.53 2.28 -1.41
C PRO A 58 12.06 3.12 -0.23
N LYS A 59 11.57 2.45 0.83
CA LYS A 59 11.13 3.08 2.09
C LYS A 59 10.03 4.13 1.91
N THR A 60 9.04 3.82 1.09
CA THR A 60 7.90 4.71 0.84
C THR A 60 6.58 4.07 1.24
N LEU A 61 5.59 4.91 1.56
CA LEU A 61 4.24 4.48 1.86
C LEU A 61 3.55 3.93 0.62
N ALA A 62 2.79 2.85 0.77
CA ALA A 62 1.89 2.34 -0.27
C ALA A 62 0.44 2.22 0.22
N VAL A 63 0.25 1.78 1.46
CA VAL A 63 -1.04 1.68 2.15
C VAL A 63 -0.89 2.27 3.55
N GLY A 64 -1.74 3.23 3.90
CA GLY A 64 -1.68 3.89 5.21
C GLY A 64 -3.05 4.18 5.78
N VAL A 65 -3.12 4.37 7.10
CA VAL A 65 -4.34 4.75 7.80
C VAL A 65 -4.02 5.88 8.76
N GLU A 66 -4.82 6.94 8.76
CA GLU A 66 -4.72 8.05 9.71
C GLU A 66 -6.09 8.32 10.33
N SER A 67 -6.17 8.28 11.65
CA SER A 67 -7.39 8.65 12.35
C SER A 67 -7.57 10.17 12.37
N LYS A 68 -8.75 10.63 11.96
CA LYS A 68 -9.11 12.04 11.90
C LYS A 68 -10.52 12.27 12.46
N GLY A 69 -10.57 12.86 13.65
CA GLY A 69 -11.82 13.13 14.34
C GLY A 69 -12.52 11.83 14.75
N ARG A 70 -13.68 11.53 14.14
CA ARG A 70 -14.50 10.34 14.46
C ARG A 70 -14.37 9.21 13.43
N GLY A 71 -13.40 9.27 12.54
CA GLY A 71 -13.19 8.24 11.53
C GLY A 71 -11.78 8.29 10.98
N ASP A 72 -11.54 7.50 9.94
CA ASP A 72 -10.19 7.26 9.42
C ASP A 72 -10.08 7.63 7.95
N ILE A 73 -8.90 8.12 7.58
CA ILE A 73 -8.46 8.32 6.21
C ILE A 73 -7.60 7.11 5.84
N VAL A 74 -8.02 6.36 4.83
CA VAL A 74 -7.24 5.25 4.27
C VAL A 74 -6.56 5.73 2.98
N TYR A 75 -5.24 5.66 2.97
CA TYR A 75 -4.39 6.01 1.85
C TYR A 75 -4.06 4.76 1.04
N LEU A 76 -4.38 4.77 -0.25
CA LEU A 76 -4.02 3.75 -1.23
C LEU A 76 -3.27 4.45 -2.36
N VAL A 77 -1.94 4.36 -2.36
CA VAL A 77 -1.08 5.12 -3.30
C VAL A 77 -1.26 4.63 -4.74
N ASP A 78 -1.39 3.32 -4.91
CA ASP A 78 -1.71 2.69 -6.18
C ASP A 78 -3.15 2.16 -6.13
N ASN A 79 -3.82 2.06 -7.28
CA ASN A 79 -5.20 1.58 -7.36
C ASN A 79 -5.24 0.04 -7.19
N PRO A 80 -5.74 -0.52 -6.06
CA PRO A 80 -5.76 -1.96 -5.85
C PRO A 80 -6.79 -2.69 -6.74
N LEU A 81 -7.71 -1.94 -7.38
CA LEU A 81 -8.75 -2.46 -8.26
C LEU A 81 -8.42 -2.26 -9.74
N PHE A 82 -7.17 -1.96 -10.10
CA PHE A 82 -6.81 -1.74 -11.50
C PHE A 82 -7.25 -2.93 -12.38
N ARG A 83 -8.19 -2.68 -13.29
CA ARG A 83 -8.84 -3.68 -14.16
C ARG A 83 -9.48 -4.88 -13.44
N GLY A 84 -9.63 -4.84 -12.11
CA GLY A 84 -10.36 -5.84 -11.32
C GLY A 84 -9.83 -7.28 -11.36
N PHE A 85 -8.61 -7.52 -11.85
CA PHE A 85 -8.09 -8.90 -11.99
C PHE A 85 -7.31 -9.41 -10.76
N TRP A 86 -6.89 -8.52 -9.87
CA TRP A 86 -6.06 -8.87 -8.72
C TRP A 86 -6.92 -9.11 -7.46
N THR A 87 -7.11 -10.38 -7.09
CA THR A 87 -7.99 -10.77 -5.98
C THR A 87 -7.54 -10.22 -4.63
N GLU A 88 -6.24 -10.22 -4.32
CA GLU A 88 -5.73 -9.62 -3.07
C GLU A 88 -6.05 -8.11 -3.01
N GLY A 89 -6.08 -7.42 -4.14
CA GLY A 89 -6.40 -6.00 -4.23
C GLY A 89 -7.88 -5.73 -3.97
N GLN A 90 -8.76 -6.62 -4.44
CA GLN A 90 -10.18 -6.58 -4.10
C GLN A 90 -10.40 -6.78 -2.59
N LEU A 91 -9.67 -7.72 -1.98
CA LEU A 91 -9.74 -7.97 -0.53
C LEU A 91 -9.20 -6.78 0.28
N LEU A 92 -8.06 -6.22 -0.11
CA LEU A 92 -7.51 -5.00 0.49
C LEU A 92 -8.53 -3.85 0.45
N PHE A 93 -9.19 -3.65 -0.69
CA PHE A 93 -10.22 -2.63 -0.83
C PHE A 93 -11.45 -2.92 0.03
N ALA A 94 -11.91 -4.17 0.11
CA ALA A 94 -13.01 -4.55 0.98
C ALA A 94 -12.68 -4.27 2.46
N ASN A 95 -11.48 -4.63 2.91
CA ASN A 95 -11.02 -4.33 4.27
C ASN A 95 -10.97 -2.82 4.54
N ALA A 96 -10.56 -2.00 3.55
CA ALA A 96 -10.55 -0.54 3.67
C ALA A 96 -11.95 0.05 3.88
N VAL A 97 -12.99 -0.60 3.36
CA VAL A 97 -14.38 -0.15 3.53
C VAL A 97 -14.94 -0.62 4.88
N PHE A 98 -14.67 -1.88 5.26
CA PHE A 98 -15.42 -2.55 6.33
C PHE A 98 -14.65 -2.82 7.63
N LEU A 99 -13.32 -2.93 7.59
CA LEU A 99 -12.54 -3.45 8.72
C LEU A 99 -11.49 -2.47 9.27
N LYS A 100 -11.28 -1.33 8.61
CA LYS A 100 -10.25 -0.32 8.92
C LYS A 100 -10.03 -0.04 10.42
#